data_AF-A0A9C5YY91-F1
#
_entry.id   AF-A0A9C5YY91-F1
#
_cell.length_a   1.000
_cell.length_b   1.000
_cell.length_c   1.000
_cell.angle_alpha   90.00
_cell.angle_beta   90.00
_cell.angle_gamma   90.00
#
_symmetry.space_group_name_H-M   'P 1'
#
loop_
_entity.id
_entity.type
_entity.pdbx_description
1 polymer ?
#
loop_
_entity_poly.entity_id
_entity_poly.type
_entity_poly.pdbx_seq_one_letter_code
_entity_poly.pdbx_strand_id
1 'polypeptide(L)'
;MQISAVYSSGSHIVQQGLEKVHIILNSLGVAQHIPESMIAAVTGLSGCGPAFVYTIIEALADGAVKNGVPRQKALLIFFMLYYRLISSTHTT
;
A
#
# COMPACT_ATOMS: atom_id res chain seq x y z
N MET A 1 0.55 10.26 -0.42
CA MET A 1 -0.33 9.08 -0.62
C MET A 1 -0.33 8.80 -2.11
N GLN A 2 0.55 7.92 -2.58
CA GLN A 2 0.64 7.58 -4.01
C GLN A 2 -0.40 6.50 -4.30
N ILE A 3 -1.23 6.71 -5.31
CA ILE A 3 -2.19 5.71 -5.78
C ILE A 3 -1.36 4.64 -6.52
N SER A 4 -1.47 3.36 -6.13
CA SER A 4 -0.89 2.26 -6.92
C SER A 4 -1.99 1.70 -7.80
N ALA A 5 -1.84 1.88 -9.11
CA ALA A 5 -2.73 1.32 -10.11
C ALA A 5 -2.04 0.12 -10.77
N VAL A 6 -2.75 -0.99 -10.89
CA VAL A 6 -2.28 -2.18 -11.60
C VAL A 6 -3.21 -2.50 -12.75
N TYR A 7 -2.63 -2.92 -13.87
CA TYR A 7 -3.40 -3.31 -15.05
C TYR A 7 -2.72 -4.48 -15.77
N SER A 8 -3.54 -5.30 -16.42
CA SER A 8 -3.09 -6.39 -17.30
C SER A 8 -3.65 -6.15 -18.70
N SER A 9 -2.96 -6.68 -19.70
CA SER A 9 -3.35 -6.58 -21.10
C SER A 9 -3.85 -7.92 -21.62
N GLY A 10 -5.06 -7.93 -22.18
CA GLY A 10 -5.58 -9.07 -22.91
C GLY A 10 -4.91 -9.26 -24.28
N SER A 11 -5.10 -10.43 -24.88
CA SER A 11 -4.48 -10.87 -26.15
C SER A 11 -4.86 -10.06 -27.39
N HIS A 12 -5.81 -9.12 -27.29
CA HIS A 12 -6.34 -8.33 -28.40
C HIS A 12 -5.95 -6.83 -28.37
N ILE A 13 -5.10 -6.39 -27.44
CA ILE A 13 -4.76 -4.96 -27.31
C ILE A 13 -3.51 -4.60 -28.12
N VAL A 14 -3.62 -3.56 -28.94
CA VAL A 14 -2.52 -2.94 -29.69
C VAL A 14 -1.58 -2.19 -28.74
N GLN A 15 -0.26 -2.33 -28.93
CA GLN A 15 0.79 -1.73 -28.07
C GLN A 15 0.63 -0.22 -27.82
N GLN A 16 0.15 0.54 -28.83
CA GLN A 16 -0.13 1.98 -28.71
C GLN A 16 -1.26 2.32 -27.72
N GLY A 17 -2.22 1.41 -27.51
CA GLY A 17 -3.28 1.58 -26.50
C GLY A 17 -2.74 1.40 -25.08
N LEU A 18 -1.82 0.45 -24.90
CA LEU A 18 -1.16 0.15 -23.64
C LEU A 18 -0.33 1.33 -23.12
N GLU A 19 0.45 1.97 -24.00
CA GLU A 19 1.25 3.14 -23.62
C GLU A 19 0.38 4.31 -23.13
N LYS A 20 -0.75 4.58 -23.82
CA LYS A 20 -1.68 5.63 -23.41
C LYS A 20 -2.29 5.36 -22.03
N VAL A 21 -2.73 4.12 -21.80
CA VAL A 21 -3.25 3.69 -20.49
C VAL A 21 -2.18 3.83 -19.42
N HIS A 22 -0.93 3.44 -19.71
CA HIS A 22 0.16 3.58 -18.77
C HIS A 22 0.42 5.05 -18.41
N ILE A 23 0.51 5.95 -19.38
CA ILE A 23 0.75 7.38 -19.15
C ILE A 23 -0.36 8.00 -18.30
N ILE A 24 -1.62 7.68 -18.60
CA ILE A 24 -2.77 8.20 -17.85
C ILE A 24 -2.75 7.69 -16.41
N LEU A 25 -2.58 6.37 -16.21
CA LEU A 25 -2.55 5.79 -14.86
C LEU A 25 -1.34 6.27 -14.06
N ASN A 26 -0.19 6.45 -14.72
CA ASN A 26 1.03 6.92 -14.08
C ASN A 26 0.98 8.43 -13.73
N SER A 27 0.05 9.18 -14.33
CA SER A 27 -0.19 10.58 -13.92
C SER A 27 -0.93 10.71 -12.58
N LEU A 28 -1.69 9.68 -12.19
CA LEU A 28 -2.45 9.64 -10.94
C LEU A 28 -1.66 9.02 -9.78
N GLY A 29 -0.60 8.28 -10.08
CA GLY A 29 0.26 7.61 -9.11
C GLY A 29 1.22 6.62 -9.79
N VAL A 30 1.59 5.54 -9.12
CA VAL A 30 2.48 4.51 -9.69
C VAL A 30 1.64 3.48 -10.43
N ALA A 31 1.82 3.38 -11.75
CA ALA A 31 1.16 2.36 -12.57
C ALA A 31 2.11 1.20 -12.85
N GLN A 32 1.72 -0.04 -12.51
CA GLN A 32 2.48 -1.25 -12.84
C GLN A 32 1.69 -2.18 -13.76
N HIS A 33 2.34 -2.64 -14.83
CA HIS A 33 1.83 -3.71 -15.68
C HIS A 33 2.20 -5.06 -15.04
N ILE A 34 1.18 -5.86 -14.73
CA ILE A 34 1.34 -7.17 -14.09
C ILE A 34 0.53 -8.24 -14.82
N PRO A 35 0.91 -9.53 -14.69
CA PRO A 35 0.09 -10.62 -15.21
C PRO A 35 -1.31 -10.62 -14.58
N GLU A 36 -2.33 -10.99 -15.36
CA GLU A 36 -3.73 -11.04 -14.90
C GLU A 36 -3.91 -11.94 -13.67
N SER A 37 -3.14 -13.04 -13.60
CA SER A 37 -3.13 -13.95 -12.45
C SER A 37 -2.72 -13.28 -11.13
N MET A 38 -1.95 -12.18 -11.18
CA MET A 38 -1.47 -11.46 -10.01
C MET A 38 -2.37 -10.29 -9.62
N ILE A 39 -3.32 -9.86 -10.47
CA ILE A 39 -4.20 -8.72 -10.19
C ILE A 39 -4.99 -8.95 -8.89
N ALA A 40 -5.63 -10.12 -8.75
CA ALA A 40 -6.41 -10.42 -7.55
C ALA A 40 -5.58 -10.35 -6.27
N ALA A 41 -4.33 -10.86 -6.32
CA ALA A 41 -3.41 -10.83 -5.20
C ALA A 41 -2.95 -9.40 -4.86
N VAL A 42 -2.61 -8.58 -5.86
CA VAL A 42 -2.15 -7.20 -5.65
C VAL A 42 -3.29 -6.28 -5.20
N THR A 43 -4.50 -6.45 -5.73
CA THR A 43 -5.69 -5.73 -5.26
C THR A 43 -6.00 -6.08 -3.79
N GLY A 44 -5.88 -7.35 -3.41
CA GLY A 44 -5.98 -7.77 -2.01
C GLY A 44 -4.89 -7.13 -1.14
N LEU A 45 -3.65 -7.09 -1.62
CA LEU A 45 -2.55 -6.49 -0.88
C LEU A 45 -2.72 -4.97 -0.70
N SER A 46 -3.11 -4.24 -1.74
CA SER A 46 -3.23 -2.78 -1.67
C SER A 46 -4.45 -2.33 -0.87
N GLY A 47 -5.58 -3.07 -0.97
CA GLY A 47 -6.81 -2.75 -0.26
C GLY A 47 -6.82 -3.24 1.19
N CYS A 48 -6.39 -4.48 1.43
CA CYS A 48 -6.44 -5.11 2.74
C CYS A 48 -5.19 -4.86 3.58
N GLY A 49 -4.03 -4.64 2.95
CA GLY A 49 -2.74 -4.45 3.63
C GLY A 49 -2.77 -3.37 4.72
N PRO A 50 -3.28 -2.16 4.43
CA PRO A 50 -3.39 -1.11 5.45
C PRO A 50 -4.30 -1.48 6.62
N ALA A 51 -5.38 -2.24 6.37
CA ALA A 51 -6.32 -2.65 7.42
C ALA A 51 -5.67 -3.65 8.39
N PHE A 52 -4.94 -4.64 7.88
CA PHE A 52 -4.20 -5.59 8.73
C PHE A 52 -3.15 -4.89 9.61
N VAL A 53 -2.40 -3.96 9.02
CA VAL A 53 -1.41 -3.18 9.77
C VAL A 53 -2.09 -2.35 10.85
N TYR A 54 -3.22 -1.72 10.56
CA TYR A 54 -3.96 -0.92 11.53
C TYR A 54 -4.38 -1.75 12.75
N THR A 55 -4.92 -2.95 12.52
CA THR A 55 -5.29 -3.88 13.60
C THR A 55 -4.09 -4.28 14.46
N ILE A 56 -2.92 -4.52 13.86
CA ILE A 56 -1.69 -4.82 14.61
C ILE A 56 -1.26 -3.61 15.46
N ILE A 57 -1.30 -2.40 14.88
CA ILE A 57 -0.97 -1.15 15.59
C ILE A 57 -1.92 -0.92 16.77
N GLU A 58 -3.22 -1.17 16.61
CA GLU A 58 -4.20 -1.05 17.68
C GLU A 58 -3.95 -2.05 18.81
N ALA A 59 -3.69 -3.31 18.49
CA ALA A 59 -3.38 -4.33 19.49
C ALA A 59 -2.11 -4.00 20.29
N LEU A 60 -1.08 -3.47 19.62
CA LEU A 60 0.16 -3.00 20.26
C LEU A 60 -0.09 -1.77 21.14
N ALA A 61 -0.91 -0.83 20.68
CA ALA A 61 -1.30 0.34 21.47
C ALA A 61 -2.05 -0.07 22.73
N ASP A 62 -2.97 -1.04 22.65
CA ASP A 62 -3.68 -1.58 23.81
C ASP A 62 -2.75 -2.29 24.80
N GLY A 63 -1.73 -3.00 24.30
CA GLY A 63 -0.66 -3.55 25.13
C GLY A 63 0.13 -2.48 25.86
N ALA A 64 0.48 -1.37 25.19
CA ALA A 64 1.20 -0.25 25.81
C ALA A 64 0.35 0.47 26.86
N VAL A 65 -0.96 0.60 26.63
CA VAL A 65 -1.91 1.18 27.59
C VAL A 65 -2.00 0.35 28.86
N LYS A 66 -2.03 -0.98 28.75
CA LYS A 66 -1.98 -1.89 29.91
C LYS A 66 -0.71 -1.72 30.76
N ASN A 67 0.38 -1.23 30.17
CA ASN A 67 1.65 -0.95 30.83
C ASN A 67 1.80 0.51 31.28
N GLY A 68 0.73 1.32 31.21
CA GLY A 68 0.70 2.69 31.73
C GLY A 68 1.01 3.80 30.72
N VAL A 69 1.14 3.49 29.42
CA VAL A 69 1.34 4.51 28.38
C VAL A 69 -0.01 5.10 27.95
N PRO A 70 -0.19 6.43 27.93
CA PRO A 70 -1.42 7.03 27.41
C PRO A 70 -1.69 6.62 25.95
N ARG A 71 -2.92 6.17 25.64
CA ARG A 71 -3.28 5.61 24.32
C ARG A 71 -2.90 6.49 23.14
N GLN A 72 -3.12 7.80 23.28
CA GLN A 72 -2.78 8.78 22.24
C GLN A 72 -1.27 8.84 21.95
N LYS A 73 -0.43 8.65 22.98
CA LYS A 73 1.03 8.63 22.85
C LYS A 73 1.51 7.31 22.23
N ALA A 74 0.90 6.19 22.63
CA ALA A 74 1.19 4.89 22.05
C ALA A 74 0.87 4.86 20.54
N LEU A 75 -0.33 5.29 20.15
CA LEU A 75 -0.73 5.36 18.73
C LEU A 75 0.18 6.28 17.92
N LEU A 76 0.56 7.45 18.46
CA LEU A 76 1.46 8.38 17.79
C LEU A 76 2.83 7.73 17.52
N ILE A 77 3.42 7.09 18.52
CA ILE A 77 4.74 6.43 18.40
C ILE A 77 4.69 5.31 17.36
N PHE A 78 3.66 4.46 17.40
CA PHE A 78 3.52 3.37 16.42
C PHE A 78 3.27 3.88 15.01
N PHE A 79 2.46 4.94 14.85
CA PHE A 79 2.24 5.55 13.54
C PHE A 79 3.53 6.14 12.96
N MET A 80 4.33 6.83 13.78
CA MET A 80 5.64 7.34 13.37
C MET A 80 6.62 6.22 13.02
N LEU A 81 6.65 5.14 13.80
CA LEU A 81 7.50 3.97 13.53
C LEU A 81 7.11 3.31 12.21
N TYR A 82 5.81 3.11 11.98
CA TYR A 82 5.30 2.55 10.74
C TYR A 82 5.68 3.41 9.53
N TYR A 83 5.51 4.73 9.63
CA TYR A 83 5.92 5.67 8.58
C TYR A 83 7.43 5.60 8.32
N ARG A 84 8.25 5.45 9.37
CA ARG A 84 9.69 5.30 9.27
C ARG A 84 10.09 3.99 8.58
N LEU A 85 9.42 2.88 8.87
CA LEU A 85 9.68 1.59 8.24
C LEU A 85 9.40 1.65 6.73
N ILE A 86 8.28 2.24 6.32
CA ILE A 86 7.92 2.37 4.90
C ILE A 86 8.83 3.35 4.14
N SER A 87 9.25 4.44 4.79
CA SER A 87 10.17 5.40 4.14
C SER A 87 11.60 4.87 4.04
N SER A 88 12.00 3.92 4.89
CA SER A 88 13.32 3.29 4.87
C SER A 88 13.53 2.30 3.72
N THR A 89 12.45 1.80 3.10
CA THR A 89 12.54 0.79 2.02
C THR A 89 12.80 1.40 0.62
N HIS A 90 12.91 2.72 0.50
CA HIS A 90 13.16 3.42 -0.77
C HIS A 90 14.62 3.86 -0.99
N THR A 91 15.56 3.45 -0.13
CA THR A 91 16.97 3.93 -0.15
C THR A 91 18.00 2.82 -0.41
N THR A 92 17.64 1.73 -1.09
CA THR A 92 18.58 0.67 -1.49
C THR A 92 18.24 0.21 -2.90
#